data_AF-A0A160VA71-F1
#
_entry.id   AF-A0A160VA71-F1
#
_cell.length_a   1.000
_cell.length_b   1.000
_cell.length_c   1.000
_cell.angle_alpha   90.00
_cell.angle_beta   90.00
_cell.angle_gamma   90.00
#
_symmetry.space_group_name_H-M   'P 1'
#
loop_
_entity.id
_entity.type
_entity.pdbx_description
1 polymer ?
#
loop_
_entity_poly.entity_id
_entity_poly.type
_entity_poly.pdbx_seq_one_letter_code
_entity_poly.pdbx_strand_id
1 'polypeptide(L)'
;MVITGEALKKENARPISELFAKESGKFICASAGPNHEALLAAHGCGAVALSKDESATVLNIDVGGGTTKLSLIRNGVVTSTAAVTVGARLIAFDEENRITRLRSRD
;
A
#
# COMPACT_ATOMS: atom_id res chain seq x y z
N MET A 1 -6.13 -4.14 -13.71
CA MET A 1 -4.97 -4.38 -12.83
C MET A 1 -4.49 -3.03 -12.32
N VAL A 2 -4.12 -2.91 -11.04
CA VAL A 2 -3.59 -1.65 -10.49
C VAL A 2 -2.13 -1.88 -10.11
N ILE A 3 -1.24 -1.03 -10.64
CA ILE A 3 0.17 -1.03 -10.24
C ILE A 3 0.35 0.08 -9.21
N THR A 4 1.04 -0.24 -8.12
CA THR A 4 1.11 0.58 -6.91
C THR A 4 2.52 0.63 -6.31
N GLY A 5 2.77 1.59 -5.44
CA GLY A 5 3.90 1.65 -4.54
C GLY A 5 5.26 1.66 -5.23
N GLU A 6 6.22 0.92 -4.66
CA GLU A 6 7.58 0.84 -5.20
C GLU A 6 7.65 0.18 -6.58
N ALA A 7 6.63 -0.59 -6.98
CA ALA A 7 6.59 -1.17 -8.32
C ALA A 7 6.41 -0.08 -9.38
N LEU A 8 5.66 1.00 -9.10
CA LEU A 8 5.52 2.16 -10.00
C LEU A 8 6.83 2.94 -10.20
N LYS A 9 7.76 2.89 -9.24
CA LYS A 9 9.01 3.67 -9.28
C LYS A 9 10.10 3.01 -10.11
N LYS A 10 9.93 1.76 -10.52
CA LYS A 10 10.93 1.05 -11.32
C LYS A 10 10.80 1.41 -12.79
N GLU A 11 11.93 1.58 -13.47
CA GLU A 11 11.96 1.88 -14.92
C GLU A 11 11.25 0.82 -15.76
N ASN A 12 11.22 -0.43 -15.28
CA ASN A 12 10.55 -1.54 -15.96
C ASN A 12 9.04 -1.63 -15.69
N ALA A 13 8.46 -0.74 -14.87
CA ALA A 13 7.03 -0.78 -14.55
C ALA A 13 6.15 -0.67 -15.80
N ARG A 14 6.54 0.21 -16.73
CA ARG A 14 5.80 0.48 -17.97
C ARG A 14 5.81 -0.70 -18.95
N PRO A 15 6.97 -1.26 -19.35
CA PRO A 15 6.96 -2.43 -20.23
C PRO A 15 6.27 -3.66 -19.61
N ILE A 16 6.35 -3.86 -18.29
CA ILE A 16 5.61 -4.93 -17.61
C ILE A 16 4.10 -4.69 -17.69
N SER A 17 3.65 -3.46 -17.43
CA SER A 17 2.25 -3.06 -17.54
C SER A 17 1.69 -3.28 -18.95
N GLU A 18 2.45 -2.90 -19.97
CA GLU A 18 2.07 -3.04 -21.38
C GLU A 18 2.00 -4.51 -21.81
N LEU A 19 2.93 -5.36 -21.33
CA LEU A 19 2.91 -6.80 -21.56
C LEU A 19 1.60 -7.43 -21.05
N PHE A 20 1.24 -7.17 -19.79
CA PHE A 20 0.02 -7.72 -19.20
C PHE A 20 -1.26 -7.14 -19.83
N ALA A 21 -1.26 -5.87 -20.24
CA ALA A 21 -2.41 -5.27 -20.93
C ALA A 21 -2.68 -5.96 -22.28
N LYS A 22 -1.62 -6.38 -22.98
CA LYS A 22 -1.69 -7.02 -24.31
C LYS A 22 -2.19 -8.46 -24.24
N GLU A 23 -1.81 -9.23 -23.23
CA GLU A 23 -2.33 -10.61 -23.03
C GLU A 23 -3.78 -10.64 -22.54
N SER A 24 -4.21 -9.65 -21.77
CA SER A 24 -5.48 -9.77 -21.03
C SER A 24 -6.70 -9.20 -21.78
N GLY A 25 -6.52 -8.57 -22.94
CA GLY A 25 -7.55 -8.15 -23.91
C GLY A 25 -8.63 -7.14 -23.47
N LYS A 26 -8.90 -7.00 -22.16
CA LYS A 26 -9.96 -6.16 -21.57
C LYS A 26 -9.54 -5.43 -20.29
N PHE A 27 -8.31 -5.58 -19.83
CA PHE A 27 -7.86 -4.97 -18.58
C PHE A 27 -7.18 -3.63 -18.84
N ILE A 28 -7.78 -2.56 -18.30
CA ILE A 28 -7.10 -1.28 -18.15
C ILE A 28 -6.08 -1.43 -17.01
N CYS A 29 -4.83 -1.08 -17.30
CA CYS A 29 -3.80 -0.97 -16.28
C CYS A 29 -3.75 0.48 -15.81
N ALA A 30 -4.09 0.70 -14.54
CA ALA A 30 -4.11 2.03 -13.94
C ALA A 30 -3.03 2.12 -12.86
N SER A 31 -2.36 3.26 -12.76
CA SER A 31 -1.51 3.59 -11.61
C SER A 31 -2.36 4.22 -10.51
N ALA A 32 -2.19 3.77 -9.28
CA ALA A 32 -2.74 4.44 -8.11
C ALA A 32 -1.63 5.17 -7.36
N GLY A 33 -1.89 6.42 -6.99
CA GLY A 33 -1.01 7.16 -6.09
C GLY A 33 -1.13 6.65 -4.64
N PRO A 34 -0.22 7.07 -3.74
CA PRO A 34 -0.16 6.58 -2.36
C PRO A 34 -1.47 6.74 -1.57
N ASN A 35 -2.22 7.82 -1.81
CA ASN A 35 -3.51 8.04 -1.15
C ASN A 35 -4.60 7.10 -1.66
N HIS A 36 -4.59 6.76 -2.96
CA HIS A 36 -5.52 5.78 -3.52
C HIS A 36 -5.22 4.37 -2.99
N GLU A 37 -3.94 4.01 -2.86
CA GLU A 37 -3.53 2.75 -2.21
C GLU A 37 -4.04 2.67 -0.77
N ALA A 38 -3.88 3.74 0.01
CA ALA A 38 -4.34 3.80 1.40
C ALA A 38 -5.86 3.55 1.50
N LEU A 39 -6.64 4.21 0.63
CA LEU A 39 -8.08 4.04 0.52
C LEU A 39 -8.47 2.60 0.16
N LEU A 40 -7.86 2.05 -0.90
CA LEU A 40 -8.14 0.69 -1.35
C LEU A 40 -7.79 -0.35 -0.28
N ALA A 41 -6.67 -0.17 0.43
CA ALA A 41 -6.27 -1.05 1.52
C ALA A 41 -7.29 -1.00 2.67
N ALA A 42 -7.74 0.20 3.07
CA ALA A 42 -8.72 0.38 4.15
C ALA A 42 -10.09 -0.26 3.83
N HIS A 43 -10.54 -0.17 2.59
CA HIS A 43 -11.74 -0.87 2.13
C HIS A 43 -11.51 -2.39 2.04
N GLY A 44 -10.39 -2.80 1.45
CA GLY A 44 -10.07 -4.20 1.19
C GLY A 44 -9.87 -5.05 2.44
N CYS A 45 -9.34 -4.46 3.52
CA CYS A 45 -9.20 -5.15 4.81
C CYS A 45 -10.46 -5.07 5.70
N GLY A 46 -11.50 -4.34 5.27
CA GLY A 46 -12.74 -4.18 6.02
C GLY A 46 -12.71 -3.13 7.12
N ALA A 47 -11.61 -2.39 7.30
CA ALA A 47 -11.50 -1.35 8.33
C ALA A 47 -12.58 -0.26 8.20
N VAL A 48 -13.01 0.03 6.97
CA VAL A 48 -14.12 0.95 6.71
C VAL A 48 -15.46 0.41 7.24
N ALA A 49 -15.77 -0.86 6.98
CA ALA A 49 -16.97 -1.50 7.50
C ALA A 49 -16.92 -1.56 9.04
N LEU A 50 -15.78 -1.97 9.61
CA LEU A 50 -15.57 -2.01 11.05
C LEU A 50 -15.83 -0.65 11.72
N SER A 51 -15.28 0.44 11.17
CA SER A 51 -15.51 1.78 11.71
C SER A 51 -16.99 2.19 11.69
N LYS A 52 -17.74 1.74 10.68
CA LYS A 52 -19.17 2.02 10.55
C LYS A 52 -19.99 1.21 11.55
N ASP A 53 -19.76 -0.09 11.60
CA ASP A 53 -20.57 -1.03 12.36
C ASP A 53 -20.36 -0.87 13.87
N GLU A 54 -19.12 -0.63 14.29
CA GLU A 54 -18.75 -0.43 15.69
C GLU A 54 -18.80 1.03 16.15
N SER A 55 -19.18 1.96 15.25
CA SER A 55 -19.12 3.42 15.49
C SER A 55 -17.76 3.89 16.05
N ALA A 56 -16.68 3.23 15.62
CA ALA A 56 -15.34 3.42 16.14
C ALA A 56 -14.48 4.28 15.20
N THR A 57 -13.55 5.04 15.77
CA THR A 57 -12.45 5.64 14.99
C THR A 57 -11.38 4.57 14.77
N VAL A 58 -11.09 4.28 13.50
CA VAL A 58 -10.12 3.23 13.12
C VAL A 58 -8.96 3.87 12.35
N LEU A 59 -7.74 3.44 12.65
CA LEU A 59 -6.55 3.76 11.86
C LEU A 59 -6.09 2.49 11.16
N ASN A 60 -6.28 2.41 9.85
CA ASN A 60 -5.70 1.33 9.05
C ASN A 60 -4.22 1.62 8.80
N ILE A 61 -3.35 0.65 9.06
CA ILE A 61 -1.89 0.72 8.83
C ILE A 61 -1.51 -0.40 7.87
N ASP A 62 -1.26 -0.03 6.62
CA ASP A 62 -0.86 -0.97 5.56
C ASP A 62 0.65 -0.88 5.31
N VAL A 63 1.39 -1.87 5.80
CA VAL A 63 2.85 -1.91 5.74
C VAL A 63 3.30 -2.63 4.48
N GLY A 64 3.69 -1.86 3.47
CA GLY A 64 4.31 -2.37 2.26
C GLY A 64 5.83 -2.56 2.39
N GLY A 65 6.48 -2.95 1.29
CA GLY A 65 7.92 -3.20 1.27
C GLY A 65 8.79 -1.97 1.52
N GLY A 66 8.45 -0.81 0.93
CA GLY A 66 9.21 0.45 1.09
C GLY A 66 8.39 1.64 1.58
N THR A 67 7.08 1.46 1.72
CA THR A 67 6.16 2.52 2.15
C THR A 67 5.07 1.93 3.03
N THR A 68 4.67 2.67 4.06
CA THR A 68 3.56 2.38 4.94
C THR A 68 2.47 3.40 4.69
N LYS A 69 1.24 2.94 4.49
CA LYS A 69 0.08 3.78 4.24
C LYS A 69 -0.82 3.80 5.46
N LEU A 70 -1.37 4.97 5.73
CA LEU A 70 -2.24 5.23 6.88
C LEU A 70 -3.57 5.75 6.35
N SER A 71 -4.67 5.23 6.89
CA SER A 71 -6.03 5.77 6.65
C SER A 71 -6.76 5.95 7.97
N LEU A 72 -7.08 7.21 8.30
CA LEU A 72 -7.94 7.53 9.44
C LEU A 72 -9.39 7.44 8.99
N ILE A 73 -10.17 6.62 9.71
CA ILE A 73 -11.53 6.27 9.34
C ILE A 73 -12.45 6.63 10.51
N ARG A 74 -13.53 7.33 10.22
CA ARG A 74 -14.58 7.71 11.19
C ARG A 74 -15.94 7.44 10.58
N ASN A 75 -16.78 6.70 11.29
CA ASN A 75 -18.14 6.35 10.87
C ASN A 75 -18.21 5.80 9.44
N GLY A 76 -17.23 4.95 9.07
CA GLY A 76 -17.14 4.37 7.73
C GLY A 76 -16.68 5.32 6.64
N VAL A 77 -16.08 6.47 6.98
CA VAL A 77 -15.52 7.42 6.01
C VAL A 77 -14.03 7.58 6.26
N VAL A 78 -13.22 7.41 5.22
CA VAL A 78 -11.78 7.76 5.26
C VAL A 78 -11.66 9.28 5.26
N THR A 79 -11.32 9.87 6.41
CA THR A 79 -11.24 11.33 6.57
C THR A 79 -9.86 11.89 6.24
N SER A 80 -8.82 11.05 6.31
CA SER A 80 -7.44 11.46 6.01
C SER A 80 -6.60 10.25 5.62
N THR A 81 -5.63 10.48 4.73
CA THR A 81 -4.62 9.49 4.33
C THR A 81 -3.23 10.06 4.51
N ALA A 82 -2.26 9.19 4.80
CA ALA A 82 -0.85 9.53 4.77
C ALA A 82 -0.02 8.37 4.23
N ALA A 83 1.15 8.67 3.69
CA ALA A 83 2.10 7.68 3.25
C ALA A 83 3.49 8.05 3.76
N VAL A 84 4.15 7.09 4.41
CA VAL A 84 5.50 7.25 4.96
C VAL A 84 6.43 6.32 4.19
N THR A 85 7.63 6.79 3.86
CA THR A 85 8.67 6.02 3.15
C THR A 85 9.43 5.07 4.08
N VAL A 86 8.68 4.34 4.90
CA VAL A 86 9.17 3.29 5.78
C VAL A 86 8.37 2.04 5.48
N GLY A 87 9.03 0.90 5.28
CA GLY A 87 8.38 -0.38 4.98
C GLY A 87 9.20 -1.57 5.47
N ALA A 88 8.60 -2.76 5.39
CA ALA A 88 9.16 -3.98 5.99
C ALA A 88 10.50 -4.42 5.40
N ARG A 89 10.86 -3.99 4.18
CA ARG A 89 12.14 -4.36 3.54
C ARG A 89 13.35 -3.58 4.08
N LEU A 90 13.12 -2.48 4.81
CA LEU A 90 14.20 -1.62 5.27
C LEU A 90 15.02 -2.24 6.41
N ILE A 91 14.40 -3.08 7.23
CA ILE A 91 15.02 -3.69 8.40
C ILE A 91 14.76 -5.21 8.37
N ALA A 92 15.80 -6.01 8.50
CA ALA A 92 15.68 -7.46 8.74
C ALA A 92 16.31 -7.81 10.08
N PHE A 93 15.72 -8.80 10.76
CA PHE A 93 16.15 -9.28 12.06
C PHE A 93 16.60 -10.76 11.97
N ASP A 94 17.51 -11.19 12.85
CA ASP A 94 17.75 -12.61 13.13
C ASP A 94 16.73 -13.17 14.14
N GLU A 95 16.90 -14.45 14.51
CA GLU A 95 16.04 -15.15 15.47
C GLU A 95 16.13 -14.54 16.88
N GLU A 96 17.21 -13.82 17.19
CA GLU A 96 17.45 -13.11 18.45
C GLU A 96 16.99 -11.64 18.44
N ASN A 97 16.21 -11.21 17.43
CA ASN A 97 15.74 -9.83 17.22
C ASN A 97 16.85 -8.79 17.03
N ARG A 98 18.04 -9.19 16.57
CA ARG A 98 19.12 -8.26 16.22
C ARG A 98 18.97 -7.85 14.77
N ILE A 99 19.24 -6.57 14.49
CA ILE A 99 19.19 -6.07 13.13
C ILE A 99 20.35 -6.69 12.33
N THR A 100 20.02 -7.54 11.36
CA THR A 100 20.97 -8.16 10.44
C THR A 100 21.14 -7.37 9.15
N ARG A 101 20.15 -6.54 8.80
CA ARG A 101 20.19 -5.72 7.59
C ARG A 101 19.41 -4.44 7.77
N LEU A 102 20.09 -3.32 7.51
CA LEU A 102 19.50 -1.99 7.33
C LEU A 102 19.76 -1.56 5.88
N ARG A 103 18.72 -1.14 5.15
CA ARG A 103 18.87 -0.54 3.82
C ARG A 103 18.69 0.97 3.91
N SER A 104 19.67 1.74 3.42
CA SER A 104 19.55 3.17 3.18
C SER A 104 18.63 3.44 1.98
N ARG A 105 18.08 4.66 1.97
CA ARG A 105 17.27 5.17 0.87
C ARG A 105 18.22 5.78 -0.18
N ASP A 106 18.80 4.93 -1.01
CA ASP A 106 19.51 5.33 -2.24
C ASP A 106 18.65 5.00 -3.46
#